data_AF-A0A5E4ETH1-F1
#
_entry.id   AF-A0A5E4ETH1-F1
#
_cell.length_a   1.000
_cell.length_b   1.000
_cell.length_c   1.000
_cell.angle_alpha   90.00
_cell.angle_beta   90.00
_cell.angle_gamma   90.00
#
_symmetry.space_group_name_H-M   'P 1'
#
loop_
_entity.id
_entity.type
_entity.pdbx_description
1 polymer ?
#
loop_
_entity_poly.entity_id
_entity_poly.type
_entity_poly.pdbx_seq_one_letter_code
_entity_poly.pdbx_strand_id
1 'polypeptide(L)'
;MDPEKYYELVSGLKKETEASHGIIFNTFEDLEGSSLATIRQEFNIPIFPIGPFHKCFPAASSSSSSSSSLLSQDQSCIPWLNSQAPKSVIYVSFGSIAAISEAQFLEMAWG
;
A
#
# COMPACT_ATOMS: atom_id res chain seq x y z
N MET A 1 -18.19 10.68 2.25
CA MET A 1 -17.45 11.95 2.02
C MET A 1 -18.36 12.85 1.20
N ASP A 2 -18.37 14.14 1.48
CA ASP A 2 -19.12 15.13 0.69
C ASP A 2 -18.54 15.18 -0.74
N PRO A 3 -19.35 14.98 -1.81
CA PRO A 3 -18.86 14.93 -3.18
C PRO A 3 -18.04 16.14 -3.62
N GLU A 4 -18.41 17.34 -3.17
CA GLU A 4 -17.69 18.58 -3.50
C GLU A 4 -16.28 18.56 -2.92
N LYS A 5 -16.13 18.16 -1.65
CA LYS A 5 -14.81 18.04 -1.01
C LYS A 5 -13.93 16.99 -1.68
N TYR A 6 -14.53 15.92 -2.19
CA TYR A 6 -13.79 14.91 -2.94
C TYR A 6 -13.28 15.49 -4.27
N TYR A 7 -14.13 16.23 -5.00
CA TYR A 7 -13.74 16.88 -6.25
C TYR A 7 -12.64 17.94 -6.04
N GLU A 8 -12.76 18.75 -5.00
CA GLU A 8 -11.72 19.72 -4.61
C GLU A 8 -10.38 19.02 -4.31
N LEU A 9 -10.41 17.89 -3.59
CA LEU A 9 -9.21 17.12 -3.30
C LEU A 9 -8.55 16.58 -4.57
N VAL A 10 -9.33 15.96 -5.46
CA VAL A 10 -8.82 15.37 -6.71
C VAL A 10 -8.28 16.44 -7.65
N SER A 11 -8.98 17.56 -7.81
CA SER A 11 -8.53 18.68 -8.66
C SER A 11 -7.26 19.33 -8.11
N GLY A 12 -7.15 19.49 -6.78
CA GLY A 12 -5.92 19.93 -6.12
C GLY A 12 -4.74 19.00 -6.40
N LEU A 13 -4.93 17.69 -6.21
CA LEU A 13 -3.88 16.69 -6.48
C LEU A 13 -3.42 16.72 -7.94
N LYS A 14 -4.33 16.86 -8.91
CA LYS A 14 -3.99 16.97 -10.33
C LYS A 14 -3.11 18.20 -10.60
N LYS A 15 -3.50 19.36 -10.07
CA LYS A 15 -2.75 20.61 -10.25
C LYS A 15 -1.33 20.52 -9.69
N GLU A 16 -1.19 20.01 -8.45
CA GLU A 16 0.13 19.84 -7.82
C GLU A 16 0.98 18.82 -8.57
N THR A 17 0.34 17.77 -9.08
CA THR A 17 1.00 16.76 -9.91
C THR A 17 1.57 17.39 -11.19
N GLU A 18 0.77 18.17 -11.94
CA GLU A 18 1.20 18.86 -13.15
C GLU A 18 2.33 19.88 -12.91
N ALA A 19 2.36 20.48 -11.71
CA ALA A 19 3.41 21.42 -11.32
C ALA A 19 4.71 20.73 -10.84
N SER A 20 4.70 19.42 -10.65
CA SER A 20 5.87 18.66 -10.18
C SER A 20 6.87 18.38 -11.31
N HIS A 21 8.09 17.97 -10.94
CA HIS A 21 9.11 17.55 -11.92
C HIS A 21 8.95 16.09 -12.37
N GLY A 22 8.01 15.36 -11.80
CA GLY A 22 7.79 13.94 -12.05
C GLY A 22 7.10 13.23 -10.89
N ILE A 23 6.49 12.10 -11.17
CA ILE A 23 5.77 11.28 -10.18
C ILE A 23 6.48 9.94 -10.03
N ILE A 24 6.66 9.54 -8.77
CA ILE A 24 7.10 8.23 -8.40
C ILE A 24 5.89 7.39 -7.98
N PHE A 25 5.65 6.27 -8.65
CA PHE A 25 4.62 5.31 -8.26
C PHE A 25 5.23 4.04 -7.71
N ASN A 26 4.66 3.54 -6.61
CA ASN A 26 4.96 2.22 -6.05
C ASN A 26 4.20 1.12 -6.82
N THR A 27 4.47 1.03 -8.12
CA THR A 27 3.88 0.05 -9.04
C THR A 27 4.88 -0.34 -10.12
N PHE A 28 4.51 -1.24 -11.02
CA PHE A 28 5.33 -1.70 -12.15
C PHE A 28 4.44 -2.06 -13.35
N GLU A 29 5.04 -2.14 -14.54
CA GLU A 29 4.32 -2.31 -15.81
C GLU A 29 3.44 -3.56 -15.85
N ASP A 30 3.95 -4.70 -15.39
CA ASP A 30 3.18 -5.96 -15.43
C ASP A 30 1.94 -5.93 -14.52
N LEU A 31 1.90 -5.03 -13.53
CA LEU A 31 0.76 -4.86 -12.63
C LEU A 31 -0.29 -3.88 -13.20
N GLU A 32 0.15 -2.73 -13.73
CA GLU A 32 -0.75 -1.61 -14.07
C GLU A 32 -0.42 -0.91 -15.40
N GLY A 33 0.15 -1.63 -16.38
CA GLY A 33 0.66 -1.03 -17.62
C GLY A 33 -0.35 -0.18 -18.42
N SER A 34 -1.63 -0.57 -18.47
CA SER A 34 -2.67 0.22 -19.13
C SER A 34 -2.93 1.56 -18.42
N SER A 35 -3.03 1.53 -17.09
CA SER A 35 -3.19 2.73 -16.26
C SER A 35 -1.97 3.65 -16.38
N LEU A 36 -0.75 3.09 -16.37
CA LEU A 36 0.49 3.84 -16.56
C LEU A 36 0.56 4.49 -17.95
N ALA A 37 0.12 3.80 -19.00
CA ALA A 37 0.04 4.37 -20.35
C ALA A 37 -0.92 5.57 -20.40
N THR A 38 -2.09 5.45 -19.76
CA THR A 38 -3.07 6.55 -19.66
C THR A 38 -2.48 7.75 -18.91
N ILE A 39 -1.86 7.53 -17.75
CA ILE A 39 -1.26 8.60 -16.94
C ILE A 39 -0.13 9.32 -17.69
N ARG A 40 0.70 8.58 -18.43
CA ARG A 40 1.77 9.17 -19.27
C ARG A 40 1.24 10.05 -20.41
N GLN A 41 0.03 9.76 -20.90
CA GLN A 41 -0.63 10.59 -21.91
C GLN A 41 -1.30 11.83 -21.30
N GLU A 42 -1.87 11.67 -20.11
CA GLU A 42 -2.58 12.75 -19.41
C GLU A 42 -1.62 13.79 -18.82
N PHE A 43 -0.51 13.34 -18.25
CA PHE A 43 0.46 14.20 -17.59
C PHE A 43 1.72 14.38 -18.43
N ASN A 44 2.05 15.64 -18.75
CA ASN A 44 3.26 15.98 -19.51
C ASN A 44 4.51 16.09 -18.61
N ILE A 45 4.65 15.16 -17.67
CA ILE A 45 5.79 15.06 -16.74
C ILE A 45 6.30 13.63 -16.67
N PRO A 46 7.57 13.40 -16.29
CA PRO A 46 8.11 12.06 -16.13
C PRO A 46 7.36 11.20 -15.12
N ILE A 47 7.04 9.96 -15.49
CA ILE A 47 6.35 8.97 -14.64
C ILE A 47 7.29 7.80 -14.36
N PHE A 48 7.55 7.52 -13.09
CA PHE A 48 8.51 6.51 -12.62
C PHE A 48 7.82 5.39 -11.81
N PRO A 49 7.38 4.29 -12.45
CA PRO A 49 6.88 3.12 -11.76
C PRO A 49 8.06 2.27 -11.24
N ILE A 50 8.52 2.57 -10.03
CA ILE A 50 9.73 1.96 -9.43
C ILE A 50 9.41 0.96 -8.30
N GLY A 51 8.18 0.45 -8.26
CA GLY A 51 7.75 -0.54 -7.29
C GLY A 51 8.23 -1.97 -7.58
N PRO A 52 8.00 -2.92 -6.66
CA PRO A 52 7.39 -2.71 -5.35
C PRO A 52 8.42 -2.33 -4.26
N PHE A 53 8.18 -1.21 -3.57
CA PHE A 53 9.12 -0.62 -2.60
C PHE A 53 9.43 -1.51 -1.40
N HIS A 54 8.53 -2.42 -1.02
CA HIS A 54 8.77 -3.33 0.09
C HIS A 54 9.96 -4.27 -0.17
N LYS A 55 10.40 -4.45 -1.42
CA LYS A 55 11.62 -5.21 -1.76
C LYS A 55 12.90 -4.41 -1.53
N CYS A 56 12.83 -3.08 -1.47
CA CYS A 56 13.99 -2.21 -1.24
C CYS A 56 14.44 -2.19 0.22
N PHE A 57 13.59 -2.65 1.14
CA PHE A 57 13.83 -2.71 2.58
C PHE A 57 13.80 -4.18 3.02
N PRO A 58 14.90 -4.94 2.87
CA PRO A 58 14.93 -6.32 3.34
C PRO A 58 14.60 -6.38 4.83
N ALA A 59 13.82 -7.38 5.23
CA ALA A 59 13.38 -7.57 6.60
C ALA A 59 14.60 -7.50 7.53
N ALA A 60 14.62 -6.47 8.38
CA ALA A 60 15.74 -6.17 9.23
C ALA A 60 16.10 -7.38 10.09
N SER A 61 17.32 -7.91 9.94
CA SER A 61 18.02 -8.43 11.12
C SER A 61 18.08 -7.30 12.14
N SER A 62 17.85 -7.59 13.42
CA SER A 62 17.63 -6.66 14.55
C SER A 62 18.63 -5.51 14.76
N SER A 63 19.57 -5.29 13.85
CA SER A 63 20.63 -4.30 13.87
C SER A 63 20.80 -3.47 12.59
N SER A 64 19.93 -3.59 11.57
CA SER A 64 20.07 -2.83 10.32
C SER A 64 19.24 -1.55 10.31
N SER A 65 19.89 -0.40 10.04
CA SER A 65 19.33 0.95 9.85
C SER A 65 18.40 1.11 8.64
N SER A 66 17.85 0.01 8.11
CA SER A 66 17.11 -0.07 6.83
C SER A 66 15.66 -0.53 7.02
N SER A 67 15.09 -0.36 8.21
CA SER A 67 13.68 -0.64 8.47
C SER A 67 12.78 0.34 7.72
N SER A 68 11.78 -0.17 7.00
CA SER A 68 10.71 0.65 6.41
C SER A 68 9.67 1.13 7.44
N SER A 69 9.76 0.66 8.68
CA SER A 69 8.82 0.99 9.76
C SER A 69 9.43 2.00 10.74
N LEU A 70 8.64 3.03 11.08
CA LEU A 70 8.96 4.01 12.12
C LEU A 70 8.87 3.44 13.55
N LEU A 71 8.20 2.29 13.70
CA LEU A 71 7.99 1.59 14.96
C LEU A 71 8.69 0.24 14.93
N SER A 72 9.07 -0.24 16.11
CA SER A 72 9.55 -1.61 16.30
C SER A 72 8.46 -2.61 15.92
N GLN A 73 8.82 -3.62 15.14
CA GLN A 73 7.90 -4.67 14.72
C GLN A 73 7.64 -5.66 15.87
N ASP A 74 6.37 -6.03 16.06
CA ASP A 74 5.99 -7.12 16.96
C ASP A 74 6.18 -8.47 16.25
N GLN A 75 7.12 -9.26 16.76
CA GLN A 75 7.47 -10.57 16.20
C GLN A 75 6.85 -11.74 17.00
N SER A 76 5.99 -11.46 17.99
CA SER A 76 5.43 -12.45 18.90
C SER A 76 4.61 -13.55 18.20
N CYS A 77 3.99 -13.23 17.07
CA CYS A 77 3.20 -14.19 16.29
C CYS A 77 4.03 -15.09 15.36
N ILE A 78 5.29 -14.73 15.07
CA ILE A 78 6.13 -15.44 14.09
C ILE A 78 6.46 -16.87 14.54
N PRO A 79 6.83 -17.15 15.80
CA PRO A 79 7.03 -18.53 16.26
C PRO A 79 5.79 -19.42 16.09
N TRP A 80 4.59 -18.88 16.34
CA TRP A 80 3.34 -19.59 16.11
C TRP A 80 3.09 -19.85 14.61
N LEU A 81 3.33 -18.85 13.76
CA LEU A 81 3.18 -19.00 12.30
C LEU A 81 4.12 -20.08 11.75
N ASN A 82 5.36 -20.12 12.24
CA ASN A 82 6.39 -21.09 11.83
C ASN A 82 6.05 -22.54 12.23
N SER A 83 5.12 -22.76 13.17
CA SER A 83 4.70 -24.11 13.57
C SER A 83 3.51 -24.67 12.78
N GLN A 84 2.89 -23.85 11.93
CA GLN A 84 1.75 -24.28 11.10
C GLN A 84 2.21 -24.98 9.81
N ALA A 85 1.33 -25.78 9.22
CA ALA A 85 1.62 -26.41 7.93
C ALA A 85 1.76 -25.34 6.81
N PRO A 86 2.57 -25.61 5.77
CA PRO A 86 2.68 -24.69 4.64
C PRO A 86 1.31 -24.41 4.01
N LYS A 87 1.00 -23.13 3.79
CA LYS A 87 -0.25 -22.66 3.16
C LYS A 87 -1.54 -23.00 3.95
N SER A 88 -1.46 -23.25 5.26
CA SER A 88 -2.64 -23.55 6.10
C SER A 88 -3.19 -22.36 6.87
N VAL A 89 -2.53 -21.19 6.83
CA VAL A 89 -2.91 -19.99 7.59
C VAL A 89 -3.36 -18.90 6.63
N ILE A 90 -4.45 -18.23 6.98
CA ILE A 90 -4.98 -17.08 6.25
C ILE A 90 -4.58 -15.80 7.01
N TYR A 91 -3.94 -14.86 6.31
CA TYR A 91 -3.70 -13.52 6.82
C TYR A 91 -4.91 -12.63 6.49
N VAL A 92 -5.47 -11.97 7.50
CA VAL A 92 -6.61 -11.05 7.36
C VAL A 92 -6.21 -9.70 7.94
N SER A 93 -6.31 -8.64 7.13
CA SER A 93 -6.05 -7.26 7.55
C SER A 93 -6.77 -6.28 6.64
N PHE A 94 -7.34 -5.23 7.26
CA PHE A 94 -7.99 -4.11 6.56
C PHE A 94 -7.12 -2.85 6.54
N GLY A 95 -5.83 -2.99 6.87
CA GLY A 95 -4.91 -1.85 7.04
C GLY A 95 -5.04 -1.18 8.40
N SER A 96 -4.27 -0.11 8.62
CA SER A 96 -4.16 0.58 9.91
C SER A 96 -5.38 1.43 10.27
N ILE A 97 -6.11 1.92 9.28
CA ILE A 97 -7.32 2.74 9.45
C ILE A 97 -8.53 1.89 9.06
N ALA A 98 -8.69 0.76 9.74
CA ALA A 98 -9.83 -0.13 9.52
C ALA A 98 -11.12 0.50 10.09
N ALA A 99 -12.15 0.60 9.25
CA ALA A 99 -13.48 1.04 9.65
C ALA A 99 -14.48 -0.11 9.42
N ILE A 100 -14.51 -1.07 10.35
CA ILE A 100 -15.39 -2.24 10.32
C ILE A 100 -16.42 -2.12 11.45
N SER A 101 -17.70 -2.39 11.15
CA SER A 101 -18.72 -2.45 12.19
C SER A 101 -18.61 -3.74 13.00
N GLU A 102 -19.13 -3.75 14.22
CA GLU A 102 -19.18 -4.96 15.05
C GLU A 102 -19.89 -6.11 14.33
N ALA A 103 -21.04 -5.83 13.69
CA ALA A 103 -21.77 -6.82 12.92
C ALA A 103 -20.93 -7.41 11.79
N GLN A 104 -20.23 -6.58 11.00
CA GLN A 104 -19.34 -7.07 9.94
C GLN A 104 -18.19 -7.92 10.47
N PHE A 105 -17.64 -7.53 11.63
CA PHE A 105 -16.59 -8.29 12.28
C PHE A 105 -17.09 -9.66 12.77
N LEU A 106 -18.30 -9.72 13.32
CA LEU A 106 -18.93 -10.96 13.78
C LEU A 106 -19.21 -11.91 12.61
N GLU A 107 -19.78 -11.42 11.51
CA GLU A 107 -20.01 -12.23 10.31
C GLU A 107 -18.68 -12.81 9.77
N MET A 108 -17.62 -12.01 9.73
CA MET A 108 -16.29 -12.48 9.32
C MET A 108 -15.71 -13.54 10.28
N ALA A 109 -15.96 -13.42 11.58
CA ALA A 109 -15.51 -14.40 12.56
C ALA A 109 -16.27 -15.74 12.45
N TRP A 110 -17.52 -15.70 11.99
CA TRP A 110 -18.32 -16.89 11.73
C TRP A 110 -17.94 -17.59 10.42
N GLY A 111 -17.52 -16.83 9.41
CA GLY A 111 -17.03 -17.34 8.12
C GLY A 111 -18.08 -17.37 7.02
#